data_AF-A0A2N8TH09-F1
#
_entry.id   AF-A0A2N8TH09-F1
#
_cell.length_a   1.000
_cell.length_b   1.000
_cell.length_c   1.000
_cell.angle_alpha   90.00
_cell.angle_beta   90.00
_cell.angle_gamma   90.00
#
_symmetry.space_group_name_H-M   'P 1'
#
loop_
_entity.id
_entity.type
_entity.pdbx_description
1 polymer ?
#
loop_
_entity_poly.entity_id
_entity_poly.type
_entity_poly.pdbx_seq_one_letter_code
_entity_poly.pdbx_strand_id
1 'polypeptide(L)'
;THTDPAAFAHADPAAFALADPAAGSRTAGAAPFPQRAAARDAGPRNPPAAAPERGNLTVGAAKAGALLDRQLTLARTRAHSTALQALGSSRFHAIADKVAVLASEVPLAKTAGTTDLRPLATAAQDRLADAVTALPLVVAGHPYNSAALVHGLSPDTVPHPQDAPWHQVRLLLRLHRYAREAVSGPKGNAVVDLRLLAAGQALNRHRDASEASAAAAQAARTPRIAPATAYALGVLHADQRHEVEAARFAFQQAWQKETVGAS
;
A
#
# COMPACT_ATOMS: atom_id res chain seq x y z
N THR A 1 70.23 -6.26 22.57
CA THR A 1 70.10 -6.16 21.10
C THR A 1 68.65 -6.42 20.76
N HIS A 2 67.88 -5.42 20.31
CA HIS A 2 67.70 -5.06 18.89
C HIS A 2 67.14 -6.26 18.08
N THR A 3 66.01 -6.18 17.36
CA THR A 3 65.11 -5.02 17.07
C THR A 3 63.79 -5.56 16.50
N ASP A 4 62.67 -4.87 16.77
CA ASP A 4 61.53 -4.80 15.83
C ASP A 4 61.86 -3.69 14.81
N PRO A 5 61.50 -3.76 13.50
CA PRO A 5 60.20 -3.17 13.11
C PRO A 5 59.58 -3.61 11.75
N ALA A 6 58.39 -3.05 11.48
CA ALA A 6 57.84 -2.66 10.16
C ALA A 6 57.47 -3.78 9.14
N ALA A 7 56.20 -4.03 8.85
CA ALA A 7 55.20 -3.20 8.15
C ALA A 7 55.16 -3.43 6.62
N PHE A 8 53.99 -3.88 6.14
CA PHE A 8 53.50 -3.60 4.78
C PHE A 8 52.03 -3.17 4.88
N ALA A 9 51.65 -2.19 4.05
CA ALA A 9 50.38 -1.47 4.16
C ALA A 9 49.51 -1.63 2.89
N HIS A 10 48.29 -1.08 2.98
CA HIS A 10 47.25 -0.96 1.95
C HIS A 10 46.44 -2.25 1.67
N ALA A 11 45.13 -2.17 1.38
CA ALA A 11 44.33 -0.99 1.04
C ALA A 11 42.93 -0.95 1.70
N ASP A 12 42.41 0.26 1.90
CA ASP A 12 40.96 0.52 2.06
C ASP A 12 40.17 0.10 0.81
N PRO A 13 38.87 -0.19 0.98
CA PRO A 13 37.87 0.27 0.04
C PRO A 13 36.92 1.27 0.71
N ALA A 14 36.93 2.50 0.21
CA ALA A 14 36.01 3.54 0.63
C ALA A 14 34.55 3.28 0.17
N ALA A 15 33.62 3.84 0.94
CA ALA A 15 32.35 4.42 0.49
C ALA A 15 31.50 3.67 -0.56
N PHE A 16 30.42 3.04 -0.07
CA PHE A 16 29.14 3.05 -0.77
C PHE A 16 28.05 3.66 0.12
N ALA A 17 28.12 4.98 0.27
CA ALA A 17 26.99 5.77 0.77
C ALA A 17 25.92 5.82 -0.32
N LEU A 18 24.85 5.04 -0.16
CA LEU A 18 23.68 5.11 -1.04
C LEU A 18 22.92 6.42 -0.75
N ALA A 19 23.16 7.43 -1.59
CA ALA A 19 22.46 8.69 -1.54
C ALA A 19 20.99 8.51 -2.01
N ASP A 20 20.06 9.04 -1.22
CA ASP A 20 18.66 9.17 -1.61
C ASP A 20 18.53 10.01 -2.91
N PRO A 21 17.87 9.52 -3.96
CA PRO A 21 17.51 10.35 -5.10
C PRO A 21 16.35 11.27 -4.69
N ALA A 22 16.69 12.46 -4.20
CA ALA A 22 15.74 13.52 -3.94
C ALA A 22 14.93 13.85 -5.21
N ALA A 23 13.66 13.44 -5.22
CA ALA A 23 12.73 13.68 -6.31
C ALA A 23 12.33 15.16 -6.37
N GLY A 24 13.19 15.98 -6.99
CA GLY A 24 12.92 17.39 -7.24
C GLY A 24 11.80 17.56 -8.28
N SER A 25 10.56 17.71 -7.80
CA SER A 25 9.42 18.14 -8.61
C SER A 25 9.62 19.57 -9.12
N ARG A 26 10.30 19.69 -10.27
CA ARG A 26 10.46 20.93 -11.00
C ARG A 26 9.09 21.45 -11.44
N THR A 27 8.74 22.64 -10.99
CA THR A 27 7.58 23.41 -11.46
C THR A 27 7.76 23.76 -12.93
N ALA A 28 7.08 23.04 -13.83
CA ALA A 28 6.99 23.42 -15.23
C ALA A 28 6.04 24.61 -15.39
N GLY A 29 6.52 25.69 -16.00
CA GLY A 29 5.76 26.94 -16.13
C GLY A 29 4.64 26.84 -17.17
N ALA A 30 3.46 27.35 -16.81
CA ALA A 30 2.42 27.71 -17.77
C ALA A 30 2.63 29.17 -18.22
N ALA A 31 2.69 29.40 -19.53
CA ALA A 31 2.83 30.74 -20.09
C ALA A 31 1.52 31.56 -19.94
N PRO A 32 1.59 32.90 -19.86
CA PRO A 32 0.42 33.74 -19.61
C PRO A 32 -0.44 33.94 -20.87
N PHE A 33 -1.76 33.79 -20.72
CA PHE A 33 -2.73 34.24 -21.72
C PHE A 33 -3.11 35.72 -21.49
N PRO A 34 -3.33 36.51 -22.56
CA PRO A 34 -3.54 37.95 -22.43
C PRO A 34 -4.92 38.32 -21.88
N GLN A 35 -4.94 39.30 -20.97
CA GLN A 35 -6.17 39.89 -20.45
C GLN A 35 -6.84 40.75 -21.51
N ARG A 36 -8.14 40.54 -21.77
CA ARG A 36 -8.99 41.49 -22.50
C ARG A 36 -9.92 42.18 -21.52
N ALA A 37 -9.66 43.46 -21.26
CA ALA A 37 -10.47 44.27 -20.36
C ALA A 37 -11.84 44.61 -20.98
N ALA A 38 -12.89 44.52 -20.17
CA ALA A 38 -14.15 45.21 -20.38
C ALA A 38 -14.78 45.51 -19.01
N ALA A 39 -14.76 46.77 -18.60
CA ALA A 39 -15.41 47.22 -17.38
C ALA A 39 -16.90 47.45 -17.63
N ARG A 40 -17.77 46.95 -16.74
CA ARG A 40 -19.10 47.53 -16.48
C ARG A 40 -19.43 47.50 -14.99
N ASP A 41 -20.01 48.61 -14.57
CA ASP A 41 -20.32 49.05 -13.23
C ASP A 41 -21.34 48.14 -12.50
N ALA A 42 -21.15 47.89 -11.20
CA ALA A 42 -22.09 47.09 -10.39
C ALA A 42 -21.97 47.27 -8.84
N GLY A 43 -21.57 48.45 -8.36
CA GLY A 43 -21.72 48.87 -6.95
C GLY A 43 -20.86 48.14 -5.88
N PRO A 44 -20.75 48.71 -4.66
CA PRO A 44 -19.93 48.15 -3.58
C PRO A 44 -20.63 46.95 -2.91
N ARG A 45 -20.49 45.76 -3.50
CA ARG A 45 -20.77 44.50 -2.78
C ARG A 45 -19.55 44.15 -1.95
N ASN A 46 -19.69 44.16 -0.62
CA ASN A 46 -18.69 43.57 0.27
C ASN A 46 -18.38 42.13 -0.18
N PRO A 47 -17.11 41.75 -0.40
CA PRO A 47 -16.78 40.37 -0.67
C PRO A 47 -17.10 39.52 0.58
N PRO A 48 -17.72 38.33 0.43
CA PRO A 48 -17.99 37.46 1.57
C PRO A 48 -16.66 36.99 2.20
N ALA A 49 -16.71 36.61 3.48
CA ALA A 49 -15.55 36.33 4.34
C ALA A 49 -14.78 35.03 4.01
N ALA A 50 -14.48 34.77 2.75
CA ALA A 50 -13.83 33.56 2.25
C ALA A 50 -12.31 33.48 2.53
N ALA A 51 -11.72 34.51 3.15
CA ALA A 51 -10.33 34.55 3.57
C ALA A 51 -10.09 33.85 4.94
N PRO A 52 -10.80 34.21 6.04
CA PRO A 52 -10.63 33.51 7.32
C PRO A 52 -11.03 32.03 7.25
N GLU A 53 -12.05 31.65 6.47
CA GLU A 53 -12.44 30.24 6.32
C GLU A 53 -11.34 29.40 5.65
N ARG A 54 -10.74 29.90 4.55
CA ARG A 54 -9.60 29.23 3.90
C ARG A 54 -8.40 29.11 4.84
N GLY A 55 -8.09 30.16 5.62
CA GLY A 55 -7.03 30.11 6.64
C GLY A 55 -7.31 29.08 7.74
N ASN A 56 -8.57 28.93 8.17
CA ASN A 56 -8.93 27.95 9.19
C ASN A 56 -8.87 26.50 8.65
N LEU A 57 -9.19 26.28 7.36
CA LEU A 57 -9.07 24.98 6.70
C LEU A 57 -7.61 24.55 6.52
N THR A 58 -6.69 25.45 6.13
CA THR A 58 -5.26 25.12 6.02
C THR A 58 -4.64 24.83 7.38
N VAL A 59 -5.01 25.57 8.42
CA VAL A 59 -4.64 25.26 9.82
C VAL A 59 -5.24 23.93 10.28
N GLY A 60 -6.48 23.62 9.86
CA GLY A 60 -7.14 22.33 10.11
C GLY A 60 -6.35 21.15 9.55
N ALA A 61 -5.94 21.25 8.27
CA ALA A 61 -5.11 20.25 7.59
C ALA A 61 -3.72 20.10 8.23
N ALA A 62 -3.04 21.20 8.55
CA ALA A 62 -1.74 21.15 9.23
C ALA A 62 -1.83 20.45 10.60
N LYS A 63 -2.89 20.72 11.38
CA LYS A 63 -3.15 20.05 12.66
C LYS A 63 -3.52 18.56 12.48
N ALA A 64 -4.23 18.21 11.41
CA ALA A 64 -4.54 16.82 11.08
C ALA A 64 -3.27 16.03 10.74
N GLY A 65 -2.38 16.60 9.92
CA GLY A 65 -1.06 16.03 9.61
C GLY A 65 -0.21 15.82 10.87
N ALA A 66 -0.09 16.84 11.72
CA ALA A 66 0.67 16.74 12.98
C ALA A 66 0.07 15.71 13.97
N LEU A 67 -1.26 15.54 13.99
CA LEU A 67 -1.92 14.52 14.80
C LEU A 67 -1.60 13.11 14.28
N LEU A 68 -1.73 12.89 12.97
CA LEU A 68 -1.45 11.61 12.32
C LEU A 68 0.03 11.23 12.46
N ASP A 69 0.96 12.15 12.18
CA ASP A 69 2.40 11.90 12.34
C ASP A 69 2.73 11.48 13.78
N ARG A 70 2.23 12.21 14.79
CA ARG A 70 2.42 11.83 16.20
C ARG A 70 1.87 10.43 16.50
N GLN A 71 0.66 10.10 16.03
CA GLN A 71 0.04 8.80 16.27
C GLN A 71 0.78 7.66 15.58
N LEU A 72 1.11 7.82 14.30
CA LEU A 72 1.80 6.82 13.49
C LEU A 72 3.26 6.64 13.93
N THR A 73 3.96 7.71 14.32
CA THR A 73 5.31 7.63 14.90
C THR A 73 5.29 6.88 16.24
N LEU A 74 4.32 7.12 17.12
CA LEU A 74 4.17 6.35 18.36
C LEU A 74 3.84 4.87 18.10
N ALA A 75 2.97 4.58 17.12
CA ALA A 75 2.66 3.22 16.70
C ALA A 75 3.91 2.52 16.13
N ARG A 76 4.68 3.20 15.28
CA ARG A 76 5.94 2.71 14.69
C ARG A 76 6.99 2.39 15.76
N THR A 77 7.20 3.28 16.73
CA THR A 77 8.18 3.05 17.81
C THR A 77 7.77 1.84 18.67
N ARG A 78 6.48 1.72 19.02
CA ARG A 78 5.95 0.55 19.75
C ARG A 78 6.14 -0.74 18.94
N ALA A 79 5.73 -0.74 17.68
CA ALA A 79 5.88 -1.89 16.77
C ALA A 79 7.35 -2.29 16.59
N HIS A 80 8.27 -1.33 16.52
CA HIS A 80 9.71 -1.57 16.43
C HIS A 80 10.25 -2.27 17.70
N SER A 81 9.94 -1.74 18.89
CA SER A 81 10.35 -2.40 20.14
C SER A 81 9.74 -3.79 20.30
N THR A 82 8.45 -3.97 19.94
CA THR A 82 7.79 -5.28 19.95
C THR A 82 8.42 -6.24 18.94
N ALA A 83 8.82 -5.77 17.76
CA ALA A 83 9.52 -6.59 16.77
C ALA A 83 10.90 -7.04 17.26
N LEU A 84 11.69 -6.15 17.87
CA LEU A 84 12.98 -6.52 18.47
C LEU A 84 12.82 -7.54 19.61
N GLN A 85 11.82 -7.36 20.48
CA GLN A 85 11.47 -8.35 21.52
C GLN A 85 11.05 -9.69 20.93
N ALA A 86 10.27 -9.70 19.85
CA ALA A 86 9.89 -10.92 19.16
C ALA A 86 11.10 -11.62 18.52
N LEU A 87 12.01 -10.88 17.88
CA LEU A 87 13.23 -11.42 17.27
C LEU A 87 14.18 -12.04 18.31
N GLY A 88 14.29 -11.47 19.50
CA GLY A 88 15.06 -12.04 20.62
C GLY A 88 14.33 -13.13 21.41
N SER A 89 13.13 -13.55 20.99
CA SER A 89 12.34 -14.55 21.72
C SER A 89 12.70 -15.98 21.34
N SER A 90 12.63 -16.90 22.31
CA SER A 90 12.79 -18.34 22.07
C SER A 90 11.83 -18.89 21.02
N ARG A 91 10.63 -18.30 20.88
CA ARG A 91 9.66 -18.63 19.83
C ARG A 91 10.18 -18.28 18.43
N PHE A 92 10.88 -17.17 18.28
CA PHE A 92 11.49 -16.80 16.99
C PHE A 92 12.68 -17.70 16.69
N HIS A 93 13.59 -17.91 17.65
CA HIS A 93 14.72 -18.84 17.49
C HIS A 93 14.26 -20.25 17.09
N ALA A 94 13.27 -20.81 17.78
CA ALA A 94 12.71 -22.14 17.44
C ALA A 94 12.04 -22.24 16.05
N ILE A 95 11.71 -21.11 15.41
CA ILE A 95 11.26 -21.05 14.01
C ILE A 95 12.47 -20.86 13.08
N ALA A 96 13.41 -19.98 13.43
CA ALA A 96 14.64 -19.75 12.67
C ALA A 96 15.49 -21.03 12.55
N ASP A 97 15.62 -21.80 13.62
CA ASP A 97 16.34 -23.09 13.63
C ASP A 97 15.69 -24.11 12.67
N LYS A 98 14.36 -24.16 12.62
CA LYS A 98 13.62 -25.01 11.67
C LYS A 98 13.81 -24.55 10.23
N VAL A 99 13.91 -23.24 9.98
CA VAL A 99 14.21 -22.69 8.65
C VAL A 99 15.67 -22.96 8.26
N ALA A 100 16.61 -22.94 9.21
CA ALA A 100 17.99 -23.29 8.98
C ALA A 100 18.14 -24.79 8.61
N VAL A 101 17.43 -25.69 9.30
CA VAL A 101 17.33 -27.10 8.90
C VAL A 101 16.72 -27.24 7.50
N LEU A 102 15.63 -26.51 7.20
CA LEU A 102 14.96 -26.54 5.89
C LEU A 102 15.87 -26.11 4.73
N ALA A 103 16.91 -25.31 4.98
CA ALA A 103 17.88 -24.91 3.96
C ALA A 103 18.81 -26.06 3.52
N SER A 104 18.96 -27.10 4.35
CA SER A 104 19.75 -28.31 4.05
C SER A 104 18.87 -29.53 3.76
N GLU A 105 17.77 -29.70 4.50
CA GLU A 105 16.91 -30.88 4.48
C GLU A 105 15.44 -30.47 4.31
N VAL A 106 14.88 -30.73 3.13
CA VAL A 106 13.44 -30.57 2.88
C VAL A 106 12.73 -31.90 3.19
N PRO A 107 11.77 -31.95 4.13
CA PRO A 107 11.08 -33.19 4.52
C PRO A 107 10.03 -33.59 3.47
N LEU A 108 10.52 -34.05 2.32
CA LEU A 108 9.70 -34.49 1.20
C LEU A 108 9.05 -35.85 1.47
N ALA A 109 7.79 -36.00 1.05
CA ALA A 109 7.12 -37.30 1.03
C ALA A 109 7.83 -38.26 0.05
N LYS A 110 7.75 -39.57 0.30
CA LYS A 110 8.45 -40.61 -0.50
C LYS A 110 8.16 -40.55 -2.01
N THR A 111 6.99 -40.04 -2.40
CA THR A 111 6.54 -39.89 -3.79
C THR A 111 6.94 -38.56 -4.44
N ALA A 112 7.55 -37.63 -3.69
CA ALA A 112 7.80 -36.26 -4.17
C ALA A 112 8.71 -36.20 -5.41
N GLY A 113 9.70 -37.08 -5.51
CA GLY A 113 10.63 -37.14 -6.65
C GLY A 113 9.97 -37.47 -8.00
N THR A 114 8.75 -38.02 -7.99
CA THR A 114 7.95 -38.29 -9.20
C THR A 114 6.64 -37.49 -9.23
N THR A 115 6.43 -36.58 -8.28
CA THR A 115 5.18 -35.79 -8.18
C THR A 115 5.28 -34.57 -9.07
N ASP A 116 4.36 -34.45 -10.03
CA ASP A 116 4.20 -33.24 -10.82
C ASP A 116 3.64 -32.09 -9.96
N LEU A 117 4.32 -30.96 -9.93
CA LEU A 117 3.91 -29.76 -9.19
C LEU A 117 2.91 -28.90 -9.98
N ARG A 118 2.79 -29.08 -11.30
CA ARG A 118 1.91 -28.27 -12.16
C ARG A 118 0.44 -28.33 -11.70
N PRO A 119 -0.17 -29.49 -11.40
CA PRO A 119 -1.55 -29.55 -10.90
C PRO A 119 -1.77 -28.79 -9.57
N LEU A 120 -0.76 -28.73 -8.69
CA LEU A 120 -0.84 -27.97 -7.44
C LEU A 120 -0.79 -26.45 -7.68
N ALA A 121 -0.02 -26.00 -8.68
CA ALA A 121 -0.01 -24.61 -9.11
C ALA A 121 -1.29 -24.21 -9.84
N THR A 122 -1.86 -25.10 -10.66
CA THR A 122 -3.19 -24.93 -11.27
C THR A 122 -4.26 -24.81 -10.18
N ALA A 123 -4.28 -25.69 -9.17
CA ALA A 123 -5.23 -25.57 -8.06
C ALA A 123 -5.09 -24.26 -7.25
N ALA A 124 -3.94 -23.59 -7.28
CA ALA A 124 -3.77 -22.25 -6.72
C ALA A 124 -4.27 -21.13 -7.66
N GLN A 125 -4.18 -21.33 -8.98
CA GLN A 125 -4.79 -20.48 -10.00
C GLN A 125 -6.33 -20.55 -9.96
N ASP A 126 -6.89 -21.75 -9.84
CA ASP A 126 -8.34 -21.97 -9.84
C ASP A 126 -8.99 -21.27 -8.65
N ARG A 127 -8.46 -21.45 -7.44
CA ARG A 127 -8.92 -20.73 -6.23
C ARG A 127 -8.84 -19.21 -6.37
N LEU A 128 -7.84 -18.70 -7.10
CA LEU A 128 -7.72 -17.27 -7.39
C LEU A 128 -8.80 -16.83 -8.38
N ALA A 129 -9.03 -17.59 -9.46
CA ALA A 129 -10.07 -17.32 -10.42
C ALA A 129 -11.47 -17.33 -9.77
N ASP A 130 -11.78 -18.35 -8.97
CA ASP A 130 -13.02 -18.48 -8.20
C ASP A 130 -13.23 -17.31 -7.23
N ALA A 131 -12.17 -16.89 -6.53
CA ALA A 131 -12.25 -15.74 -5.63
C ALA A 131 -12.44 -14.42 -6.37
N VAL A 132 -11.93 -14.30 -7.61
CA VAL A 132 -12.12 -13.12 -8.46
C VAL A 132 -13.51 -13.09 -9.10
N THR A 133 -14.07 -14.23 -9.54
CA THR A 133 -15.44 -14.29 -10.05
C THR A 133 -16.48 -14.02 -8.95
N ALA A 134 -16.16 -14.32 -7.70
CA ALA A 134 -16.96 -13.97 -6.52
C ALA A 134 -16.85 -12.48 -6.09
N LEU A 135 -15.98 -11.66 -6.69
CA LEU A 135 -15.90 -10.23 -6.36
C LEU A 135 -17.14 -9.46 -6.86
N PRO A 136 -17.60 -8.41 -6.15
CA PRO A 136 -18.71 -7.56 -6.58
C PRO A 136 -18.28 -6.58 -7.70
N LEU A 137 -17.83 -7.11 -8.84
CA LEU A 137 -17.24 -6.35 -9.96
C LEU A 137 -18.22 -5.35 -10.61
N VAL A 138 -19.53 -5.60 -10.52
CA VAL A 138 -20.58 -4.71 -11.08
C VAL A 138 -20.65 -3.37 -10.34
N VAL A 139 -20.22 -3.31 -9.08
CA VAL A 139 -20.24 -2.09 -8.26
C VAL A 139 -18.94 -1.27 -8.40
N ALA A 140 -17.85 -1.90 -8.87
CA ALA A 140 -16.56 -1.25 -9.11
C ALA A 140 -16.46 -0.51 -10.46
N GLY A 141 -17.51 -0.55 -11.30
CA GLY A 141 -17.55 0.10 -12.61
C GLY A 141 -17.59 1.63 -12.60
N HIS A 142 -17.73 2.25 -11.43
CA HIS A 142 -17.73 3.71 -11.26
C HIS A 142 -16.63 4.13 -10.27
N PRO A 143 -15.66 4.98 -10.66
CA PRO A 143 -14.59 5.47 -9.78
C PRO A 143 -15.07 6.24 -8.52
N TYR A 144 -16.35 6.59 -8.46
CA TYR A 144 -16.97 7.40 -7.40
C TYR A 144 -18.19 6.70 -6.79
N ASN A 145 -18.04 5.45 -6.35
CA ASN A 145 -19.09 4.78 -5.59
C ASN A 145 -19.25 5.41 -4.19
N SER A 146 -20.21 6.33 -4.06
CA SER A 146 -20.45 7.12 -2.84
C SER A 146 -21.02 6.32 -1.65
N ALA A 147 -21.46 5.07 -1.86
CA ALA A 147 -22.08 4.24 -0.83
C ALA A 147 -21.18 4.02 0.41
N ALA A 148 -19.84 4.04 0.22
CA ALA A 148 -18.89 3.86 1.32
C ALA A 148 -18.84 5.05 2.30
N LEU A 149 -19.26 6.26 1.89
CA LEU A 149 -19.08 7.49 2.67
C LEU A 149 -20.15 7.69 3.78
N VAL A 150 -21.29 7.01 3.68
CA VAL A 150 -22.44 7.25 4.58
C VAL A 150 -22.33 6.47 5.91
N HIS A 151 -21.53 5.40 5.97
CA HIS A 151 -21.54 4.43 7.08
C HIS A 151 -20.25 4.38 7.92
N GLY A 152 -19.25 5.23 7.62
CA GLY A 152 -17.86 5.05 8.11
C GLY A 152 -17.54 5.39 9.57
N LEU A 153 -18.47 5.93 10.37
CA LEU A 153 -18.16 6.50 11.69
C LEU A 153 -18.81 5.81 12.90
N SER A 154 -19.82 4.95 12.72
CA SER A 154 -20.45 4.22 13.83
C SER A 154 -19.50 3.17 14.44
N PRO A 155 -19.51 2.93 15.77
CA PRO A 155 -18.62 1.96 16.41
C PRO A 155 -18.99 0.49 16.17
N ASP A 156 -20.27 0.17 15.95
CA ASP A 156 -20.79 -1.21 15.93
C ASP A 156 -20.84 -1.85 14.54
N THR A 157 -20.66 -1.07 13.48
CA THR A 157 -20.60 -1.56 12.10
C THR A 157 -19.19 -1.95 11.71
N VAL A 158 -19.01 -3.15 11.13
CA VAL A 158 -17.80 -3.52 10.39
C VAL A 158 -17.53 -2.45 9.31
N PRO A 159 -16.44 -1.68 9.40
CA PRO A 159 -16.17 -0.63 8.41
C PRO A 159 -15.88 -1.28 7.07
N HIS A 160 -16.71 -0.98 6.06
CA HIS A 160 -16.53 -1.40 4.67
C HIS A 160 -16.38 -2.94 4.49
N PRO A 161 -17.45 -3.74 4.72
CA PRO A 161 -17.42 -5.21 4.59
C PRO A 161 -16.99 -5.70 3.20
N GLN A 162 -17.11 -4.83 2.19
CA GLN A 162 -16.64 -5.08 0.83
C GLN A 162 -15.11 -5.20 0.71
N ASP A 163 -14.29 -4.73 1.66
CA ASP A 163 -12.83 -4.75 1.51
C ASP A 163 -12.23 -6.16 1.75
N ALA A 164 -12.88 -7.01 2.55
CA ALA A 164 -12.35 -8.32 2.93
C ALA A 164 -12.17 -9.31 1.75
N PRO A 165 -13.11 -9.46 0.80
CA PRO A 165 -12.90 -10.28 -0.40
C PRO A 165 -11.70 -9.85 -1.24
N TRP A 166 -11.45 -8.55 -1.37
CA TRP A 166 -10.29 -8.02 -2.12
C TRP A 166 -8.96 -8.33 -1.41
N HIS A 167 -8.93 -8.26 -0.07
CA HIS A 167 -7.77 -8.71 0.71
C HIS A 167 -7.50 -10.22 0.55
N GLN A 168 -8.55 -11.04 0.46
CA GLN A 168 -8.43 -12.48 0.18
C GLN A 168 -7.89 -12.75 -1.23
N VAL A 169 -8.39 -12.05 -2.26
CA VAL A 169 -7.85 -12.13 -3.63
C VAL A 169 -6.38 -11.69 -3.68
N ARG A 170 -5.97 -10.69 -2.90
CA ARG A 170 -4.55 -10.28 -2.78
C ARG A 170 -3.66 -11.38 -2.23
N LEU A 171 -4.14 -12.15 -1.24
CA LEU A 171 -3.43 -13.31 -0.70
C LEU A 171 -3.33 -14.42 -1.73
N LEU A 172 -4.46 -14.77 -2.38
CA LEU A 172 -4.51 -15.83 -3.40
C LEU A 172 -3.63 -15.51 -4.62
N LEU A 173 -3.59 -14.25 -5.06
CA LEU A 173 -2.70 -13.80 -6.14
C LEU A 173 -1.23 -13.98 -5.78
N ARG A 174 -0.86 -13.65 -4.53
CA ARG A 174 0.50 -13.86 -4.03
C ARG A 174 0.85 -15.34 -3.95
N LEU A 175 -0.07 -16.19 -3.50
CA LEU A 175 0.11 -17.64 -3.45
C LEU A 175 0.26 -18.25 -4.86
N HIS A 176 -0.55 -17.84 -5.84
CA HIS A 176 -0.41 -18.27 -7.23
C HIS A 176 0.94 -17.85 -7.82
N ARG A 177 1.41 -16.62 -7.54
CA ARG A 177 2.74 -16.17 -8.00
C ARG A 177 3.86 -17.01 -7.38
N TYR A 178 3.83 -17.25 -6.07
CA TYR A 178 4.80 -18.13 -5.40
C TYR A 178 4.72 -19.59 -5.87
N ALA A 179 3.55 -20.09 -6.25
CA ALA A 179 3.41 -21.41 -6.87
C ALA A 179 4.08 -21.47 -8.26
N ARG A 180 3.96 -20.42 -9.08
CA ARG A 180 4.69 -20.31 -10.36
C ARG A 180 6.21 -20.21 -10.16
N GLU A 181 6.66 -19.45 -9.18
CA GLU A 181 8.08 -19.38 -8.78
C GLU A 181 8.59 -20.78 -8.33
N ALA A 182 7.82 -21.50 -7.50
CA ALA A 182 8.16 -22.84 -7.04
C ALA A 182 8.20 -23.90 -8.16
N VAL A 183 7.26 -23.87 -9.11
CA VAL A 183 7.25 -24.76 -10.29
C VAL A 183 8.42 -24.47 -11.23
N SER A 184 8.82 -23.20 -11.37
CA SER A 184 9.99 -22.81 -12.16
C SER A 184 11.30 -23.25 -11.49
N GLY A 185 11.31 -23.31 -10.16
CA GLY A 185 12.46 -23.72 -9.36
C GLY A 185 13.56 -22.66 -9.26
N PRO A 186 14.59 -22.87 -8.43
CA PRO A 186 15.57 -21.84 -8.06
C PRO A 186 16.51 -21.41 -9.20
N LYS A 187 16.55 -22.17 -10.31
CA LYS A 187 17.31 -21.85 -11.52
C LYS A 187 16.42 -21.54 -12.72
N GLY A 188 15.10 -21.60 -12.55
CA GLY A 188 14.14 -21.34 -13.63
C GLY A 188 13.98 -19.84 -13.85
N ASN A 189 14.13 -19.42 -15.10
CA ASN A 189 13.86 -18.04 -15.48
C ASN A 189 12.34 -17.87 -15.66
N ALA A 190 11.63 -17.76 -14.53
CA ALA A 190 10.17 -17.63 -14.51
C ALA A 190 9.77 -16.37 -15.30
N VAL A 191 9.01 -16.54 -16.39
CA VAL A 191 8.57 -15.41 -17.23
C VAL A 191 7.75 -14.45 -16.37
N VAL A 192 8.26 -13.23 -16.23
CA VAL A 192 7.66 -12.19 -15.39
C VAL A 192 6.35 -11.75 -16.01
N ASP A 193 5.26 -12.16 -15.37
CA ASP A 193 3.91 -11.81 -15.78
C ASP A 193 3.58 -10.39 -15.35
N LEU A 194 3.80 -9.44 -16.26
CA LEU A 194 3.49 -8.02 -16.05
C LEU A 194 2.02 -7.79 -15.70
N ARG A 195 1.10 -8.66 -16.13
CA ARG A 195 -0.34 -8.58 -15.81
C ARG A 195 -0.58 -8.90 -14.34
N LEU A 196 0.00 -9.99 -13.84
CA LEU A 196 -0.09 -10.36 -12.42
C LEU A 196 0.64 -9.37 -11.52
N LEU A 197 1.74 -8.77 -11.98
CA LEU A 197 2.40 -7.67 -11.26
C LEU A 197 1.52 -6.43 -11.17
N ALA A 198 0.92 -5.97 -12.27
CA ALA A 198 0.02 -4.82 -12.27
C ALA A 198 -1.23 -5.07 -11.40
N ALA A 199 -1.82 -6.26 -11.48
CA ALA A 199 -2.92 -6.68 -10.61
C ALA A 199 -2.50 -6.69 -9.13
N GLY A 200 -1.30 -7.21 -8.82
CA GLY A 200 -0.77 -7.22 -7.45
C GLY A 200 -0.46 -5.83 -6.90
N GLN A 201 0.02 -4.91 -7.74
CA GLN A 201 0.22 -3.51 -7.39
C GLN A 201 -1.12 -2.81 -7.10
N ALA A 202 -2.15 -3.05 -7.92
CA ALA A 202 -3.50 -2.53 -7.67
C ALA A 202 -4.05 -3.03 -6.33
N LEU A 203 -3.94 -4.32 -6.03
CA LEU A 203 -4.42 -4.89 -4.75
C LEU A 203 -3.59 -4.45 -3.54
N ASN A 204 -2.31 -4.11 -3.71
CA ASN A 204 -1.54 -3.46 -2.64
C ASN A 204 -2.07 -2.03 -2.38
N ARG A 205 -2.27 -1.21 -3.42
CA ARG A 205 -2.87 0.13 -3.28
C ARG A 205 -4.26 0.09 -2.64
N HIS A 206 -5.10 -0.89 -3.00
CA HIS A 206 -6.40 -1.14 -2.35
C HIS A 206 -6.24 -1.32 -0.83
N ARG A 207 -5.34 -2.21 -0.40
CA ARG A 207 -5.08 -2.48 1.02
C ARG A 207 -4.52 -1.24 1.73
N ASP A 208 -3.56 -0.56 1.12
CA ASP A 208 -2.86 0.56 1.76
C ASP A 208 -3.80 1.77 1.90
N ALA A 209 -4.64 2.05 0.90
CA ALA A 209 -5.69 3.07 0.96
C ALA A 209 -6.82 2.70 1.95
N SER A 210 -7.21 1.41 2.04
CA SER A 210 -8.18 0.93 3.04
C SER A 210 -7.65 1.18 4.47
N GLU A 211 -6.39 0.82 4.76
CA GLU A 211 -5.78 1.07 6.06
C GLU A 211 -5.55 2.57 6.35
N ALA A 212 -5.16 3.37 5.37
CA ALA A 212 -5.02 4.82 5.52
C ALA A 212 -6.38 5.50 5.80
N SER A 213 -7.44 5.06 5.10
CA SER A 213 -8.82 5.52 5.33
C SER A 213 -9.31 5.17 6.75
N ALA A 214 -8.99 3.96 7.24
CA ALA A 214 -9.31 3.55 8.61
C ALA A 214 -8.50 4.33 9.66
N ALA A 215 -7.22 4.61 9.40
CA ALA A 215 -6.39 5.42 10.28
C ALA A 215 -6.89 6.88 10.38
N ALA A 216 -7.31 7.48 9.25
CA ALA A 216 -7.92 8.80 9.23
C ALA A 216 -9.24 8.86 10.02
N ALA A 217 -10.13 7.88 9.84
CA ALA A 217 -11.36 7.76 10.61
C ALA A 217 -11.12 7.57 12.11
N GLN A 218 -10.13 6.75 12.49
CA GLN A 218 -9.77 6.54 13.89
C GLN A 218 -9.13 7.79 14.51
N ALA A 219 -8.30 8.52 13.76
CA ALA A 219 -7.75 9.80 14.20
C ALA A 219 -8.85 10.86 14.40
N ALA A 220 -9.89 10.87 13.56
CA ALA A 220 -11.04 11.77 13.70
C ALA A 220 -11.86 11.53 14.98
N ARG A 221 -11.75 10.34 15.60
CA ARG A 221 -12.35 10.01 16.91
C ARG A 221 -11.51 10.48 18.11
N THR A 222 -10.38 11.15 17.89
CA THR A 222 -9.53 11.66 18.98
C THR A 222 -10.28 12.73 19.79
N PRO A 223 -10.36 12.64 21.13
CA PRO A 223 -11.09 13.62 21.94
C PRO A 223 -10.44 15.01 21.87
N ARG A 224 -11.28 16.06 21.90
CA ARG A 224 -10.88 17.49 21.93
C ARG A 224 -10.09 18.00 20.71
N ILE A 225 -10.18 17.34 19.54
CA ILE A 225 -9.69 17.92 18.29
C ILE A 225 -10.59 19.09 17.83
N ALA A 226 -10.00 20.05 17.10
CA ALA A 226 -10.75 21.18 16.56
C ALA A 226 -11.66 20.75 15.37
N PRO A 227 -12.83 21.37 15.15
CA PRO A 227 -13.72 21.03 14.04
C PRO A 227 -13.05 21.06 12.65
N ALA A 228 -12.18 22.04 12.39
CA ALA A 228 -11.42 22.13 11.14
C ALA A 228 -10.43 20.95 10.95
N THR A 229 -9.91 20.39 12.04
CA THR A 229 -9.07 19.19 12.02
C THR A 229 -9.89 17.93 11.77
N ALA A 230 -11.06 17.80 12.40
CA ALA A 230 -12.00 16.70 12.13
C ALA A 230 -12.48 16.71 10.67
N TYR A 231 -12.80 17.89 10.13
CA TYR A 231 -13.15 18.06 8.72
C TYR A 231 -12.02 17.61 7.78
N ALA A 232 -10.78 18.06 8.02
CA ALA A 232 -9.64 17.64 7.20
C ALA A 232 -9.39 16.12 7.23
N LEU A 233 -9.58 15.47 8.40
CA LEU A 233 -9.50 14.00 8.51
C LEU A 233 -10.66 13.29 7.80
N GLY A 234 -11.86 13.89 7.79
CA GLY A 234 -13.00 13.39 7.00
C GLY A 234 -12.77 13.46 5.49
N VAL A 235 -12.18 14.56 5.00
CA VAL A 235 -11.78 14.70 3.58
C VAL A 235 -10.70 13.67 3.23
N LEU A 236 -9.68 13.48 4.08
CA LEU A 236 -8.66 12.45 3.87
C LEU A 236 -9.24 11.03 3.87
N HIS A 237 -10.17 10.73 4.79
CA HIS A 237 -10.86 9.44 4.81
C HIS A 237 -11.59 9.17 3.49
N ALA A 238 -12.32 10.16 2.98
CA ALA A 238 -13.08 10.07 1.72
C ALA A 238 -12.18 9.93 0.49
N ASP A 239 -11.10 10.71 0.41
CA ASP A 239 -10.06 10.60 -0.62
C ASP A 239 -9.47 9.19 -0.68
N GLN A 240 -9.11 8.63 0.47
CA GLN A 240 -8.61 7.25 0.54
C GLN A 240 -9.69 6.19 0.23
N ARG A 241 -10.98 6.48 0.44
CA ARG A 241 -12.07 5.61 -0.10
C ARG A 241 -12.17 5.69 -1.62
N HIS A 242 -11.90 6.83 -2.25
CA HIS A 242 -11.83 6.91 -3.71
C HIS A 242 -10.62 6.15 -4.28
N GLU A 243 -9.45 6.23 -3.64
CA GLU A 243 -8.28 5.41 -4.03
C GLU A 243 -8.55 3.90 -3.89
N VAL A 244 -9.35 3.47 -2.90
CA VAL A 244 -9.84 2.09 -2.81
C VAL A 244 -10.64 1.69 -4.06
N GLU A 245 -11.61 2.49 -4.51
CA GLU A 245 -12.40 2.17 -5.71
C GLU A 245 -11.56 2.29 -7.00
N ALA A 246 -10.66 3.27 -7.10
CA ALA A 246 -9.73 3.42 -8.21
C ALA A 246 -8.76 2.21 -8.32
N ALA A 247 -8.32 1.67 -7.19
CA ALA A 247 -7.52 0.44 -7.13
C ALA A 247 -8.31 -0.80 -7.58
N ARG A 248 -9.61 -0.90 -7.23
CA ARG A 248 -10.50 -1.98 -7.71
C ARG A 248 -10.68 -1.93 -9.23
N PHE A 249 -10.94 -0.75 -9.78
CA PHE A 249 -11.02 -0.54 -11.23
C PHE A 249 -9.69 -0.87 -11.93
N ALA A 250 -8.56 -0.42 -11.38
CA ALA A 250 -7.24 -0.74 -11.93
C ALA A 250 -6.93 -2.25 -11.90
N PHE A 251 -7.33 -2.97 -10.85
CA PHE A 251 -7.24 -4.43 -10.80
C PHE A 251 -8.10 -5.07 -11.90
N GLN A 252 -9.36 -4.65 -12.05
CA GLN A 252 -10.26 -5.18 -13.08
C GLN A 252 -9.69 -5.00 -14.49
N GLN A 253 -9.14 -3.81 -14.79
CA GLN A 253 -8.49 -3.51 -16.08
C GLN A 253 -7.20 -4.30 -16.32
N ALA A 254 -6.45 -4.64 -15.26
CA ALA A 254 -5.32 -5.56 -15.36
C ALA A 254 -5.81 -7.00 -15.58
N TRP A 255 -6.87 -7.42 -14.91
CA TRP A 255 -7.38 -8.80 -14.94
C TRP A 255 -8.06 -9.15 -16.27
N GLN A 256 -8.97 -8.30 -16.77
CA GLN A 256 -9.75 -8.56 -18.00
C GLN A 256 -8.90 -8.67 -19.28
N LYS A 257 -7.65 -8.19 -19.26
CA LYS A 257 -6.69 -8.40 -20.35
C LYS A 257 -6.28 -9.88 -20.52
N GLU A 258 -6.57 -10.74 -19.54
CA GLU A 258 -6.47 -12.19 -19.67
C GLU A 258 -7.55 -12.74 -20.61
N THR A 259 -8.82 -12.41 -20.35
CA THR A 259 -9.97 -12.99 -21.05
C THR A 259 -10.01 -12.66 -22.54
N VAL A 260 -9.49 -11.50 -22.95
CA VAL A 260 -9.44 -11.07 -24.36
C VAL A 260 -8.29 -11.75 -25.14
N GLY A 261 -7.26 -12.24 -24.45
CA GLY A 261 -6.12 -12.93 -25.07
C GLY A 261 -6.23 -14.47 -25.10
N ALA A 262 -7.33 -15.02 -24.57
CA ALA A 262 -7.55 -16.46 -24.42
C ALA A 262 -8.85 -16.95 -25.09
N SER A 263 -9.39 -16.18 -26.05
CA SER A 263 -10.51 -16.54 -26.93
C SER A 263 -10.06 -16.61 -28.38
#